data_AF-A0A2N6DGW8-F1
#
_entry.id   AF-A0A2N6DGW8-F1
#
_cell.length_a   1.000
_cell.length_b   1.000
_cell.length_c   1.000
_cell.angle_alpha   90.00
_cell.angle_beta   90.00
_cell.angle_gamma   90.00
#
_symmetry.space_group_name_H-M   'P 1'
#
loop_
_entity.id
_entity.type
_entity.pdbx_description
1 polymer ?
#
loop_
_entity_poly.entity_id
_entity_poly.type
_entity_poly.pdbx_seq_one_letter_code
_entity_poly.pdbx_strand_id
1 'polypeptide(L)' 'MVHGHTPVLEVDVHSNPHKPYVNRNKKGEIVNIALDTGCVYGYSLSAMIIDEKGDFEFISERNAE' A
#
# COMPACT_ATOMS: atom_id res chain seq x y z
N MET A 1 4.46 7.74 -8.11
CA MET A 1 4.84 6.38 -8.56
C MET A 1 4.14 5.37 -7.67
N VAL A 2 3.44 4.41 -8.24
CA VAL A 2 2.82 3.28 -7.52
C VAL A 2 3.68 2.05 -7.77
N HIS A 3 4.01 1.31 -6.72
CA HIS A 3 4.86 0.13 -6.85
C HIS A 3 4.42 -0.99 -5.89
N GLY A 4 4.91 -2.19 -6.19
CA GLY A 4 4.87 -3.35 -5.30
C GLY A 4 6.27 -3.89 -5.06
N HIS A 5 6.41 -5.22 -5.09
CA HIS A 5 7.64 -6.02 -4.96
C HIS A 5 8.30 -6.00 -3.58
N THR A 6 8.44 -4.83 -2.97
CA THR A 6 8.99 -4.68 -1.61
C THR A 6 7.84 -4.58 -0.62
N PRO A 7 7.66 -5.55 0.30
CA PRO A 7 6.60 -5.51 1.29
C PRO A 7 6.60 -4.23 2.13
N VAL A 8 5.42 -3.71 2.49
CA VAL A 8 5.31 -2.44 3.25
C VAL A 8 6.07 -2.47 4.58
N LEU A 9 6.23 -3.64 5.21
CA LEU A 9 7.02 -3.82 6.43
C LEU A 9 8.53 -3.66 6.21
N GLU A 10 9.04 -3.93 5.00
CA GLU A 10 10.44 -3.70 4.65
C GLU A 10 10.69 -2.23 4.27
N VAL A 11 9.65 -1.51 3.83
CA VAL A 11 9.70 -0.07 3.58
C VAL A 11 9.68 0.72 4.90
N ASP A 12 8.78 0.36 5.81
CA ASP A 12 8.67 0.93 7.16
C ASP A 12 8.17 -0.15 8.12
N VAL A 13 9.02 -0.54 9.06
CA VAL A 13 8.76 -1.62 10.03
C VAL A 13 7.58 -1.36 10.97
N HIS A 14 7.12 -0.10 11.07
CA HIS A 14 5.94 0.28 11.85
C HIS A 14 4.65 0.32 11.02
N SER A 15 4.73 0.01 9.71
CA SER A 15 3.56 -0.04 8.84
C SER A 15 2.61 -1.15 9.22
N ASN A 16 1.32 -0.92 8.97
CA ASN A 16 0.33 -1.98 9.05
C ASN A 16 0.46 -2.88 7.80
N PRO A 17 0.81 -4.17 7.95
CA PRO A 17 1.00 -5.07 6.80
C PRO A 17 -0.30 -5.39 6.06
N HIS A 18 -1.46 -4.98 6.59
CA HIS A 18 -2.76 -5.17 5.94
C HIS A 18 -3.24 -3.93 5.19
N LYS A 19 -2.41 -2.88 5.08
CA LYS A 19 -2.77 -1.65 4.36
C LYS A 19 -1.61 -1.19 3.48
N PRO A 20 -1.90 -0.67 2.28
CA PRO A 20 -0.93 0.07 1.49
C PRO A 20 -0.28 1.20 2.27
N TYR A 21 0.98 1.49 1.94
CA TYR A 21 1.74 2.57 2.55
C TYR A 21 1.80 3.78 1.61
N VAL A 22 1.47 4.96 2.13
CA VAL A 22 1.55 6.23 1.39
C VAL A 22 2.70 7.05 1.96
N ASN A 23 3.78 7.16 1.18
CA ASN A 23 4.91 7.99 1.55
C ASN A 23 4.65 9.45 1.18
N ARG A 24 4.76 10.35 2.15
CA ARG A 24 4.63 11.80 1.95
C ARG A 24 5.91 12.50 2.38
N ASN A 25 6.28 13.55 1.64
CA ASN A 25 7.39 14.40 2.04
C ASN A 25 6.99 15.35 3.18
N LYS A 26 7.94 16.17 3.66
CA LYS A 26 7.71 17.15 4.74
C LYS A 26 6.65 18.21 4.44
N LYS A 27 6.27 18.40 3.18
CA LYS A 27 5.22 19.32 2.73
C LYS A 27 3.85 18.64 2.62
N GLY A 28 3.76 17.33 2.90
CA GLY A 28 2.54 16.55 2.77
C GLY A 28 2.25 16.05 1.35
N GLU A 29 3.14 16.30 0.39
CA GLU A 29 3.00 15.86 -1.00
C GLU A 29 3.31 14.35 -1.10
N ILE A 30 2.53 13.62 -1.91
CA ILE A 30 2.75 12.18 -2.13
C ILE A 30 4.02 11.99 -2.96
N VAL A 31 4.93 11.17 -2.46
CA VAL A 31 6.16 10.78 -3.16
C VAL A 31 5.96 9.44 -3.87
N ASN A 32 5.48 8.44 -3.13
CA ASN A 32 5.18 7.11 -3.65
C ASN A 32 4.05 6.43 -2.86
N ILE A 33 3.52 5.37 -3.46
CA ILE A 33 2.53 4.48 -2.83
C ILE A 33 3.01 3.03 -3.04
N ALA A 34 3.14 2.29 -1.94
CA ALA A 34 3.50 0.87 -1.94
C ALA A 34 2.27 0.00 -1.69
N LEU A 35 1.94 -0.86 -2.65
CA LEU A 35 0.79 -1.78 -2.60
C LEU A 35 1.17 -3.20 -2.18
N ASP A 36 2.46 -3.51 -2.05
CA ASP A 36 2.86 -4.85 -1.64
C ASP A 36 2.67 -5.02 -0.13
N THR A 37 1.49 -5.47 0.24
CA THR A 37 1.14 -5.83 1.62
C THR A 37 1.69 -7.19 2.02
N GLY A 38 2.53 -7.83 1.21
CA GLY A 38 3.12 -9.13 1.52
C GLY A 38 2.12 -10.28 1.49
N CYS A 39 1.22 -10.30 0.49
CA CYS A 39 0.16 -11.31 0.37
C CYS A 39 0.67 -12.75 0.52
N VAL A 40 1.80 -13.06 -0.10
CA VAL A 40 2.43 -14.40 -0.07
C VAL A 40 2.94 -14.80 1.32
N TYR A 41 3.09 -13.84 2.23
CA TYR A 41 3.54 -14.05 3.61
C TYR A 41 2.38 -14.15 4.60
N GLY A 42 1.14 -14.29 4.13
CA GLY A 42 -0.05 -14.48 4.98
C GLY A 42 -0.72 -13.19 5.45
N TYR A 43 -0.32 -12.03 4.88
CA TYR A 43 -0.95 -10.75 5.14
C TYR A 43 -2.15 -10.53 4.21
N SER A 44 -2.15 -9.48 3.40
CA SER A 44 -3.26 -9.12 2.52
C SER A 44 -2.82 -8.99 1.06
N LEU A 45 -3.73 -9.21 0.12
CA LEU A 45 -3.62 -8.73 -1.26
C LEU A 45 -4.28 -7.36 -1.33
N SER A 46 -3.55 -6.36 -1.80
CA SER A 46 -4.09 -5.00 -1.89
C SER A 46 -4.14 -4.47 -3.32
N ALA A 47 -5.05 -3.54 -3.55
CA ALA A 47 -5.28 -2.84 -4.80
C ALA A 47 -5.55 -1.36 -4.54
N MET A 48 -5.24 -0.52 -5.53
CA MET A 48 -5.56 0.90 -5.54
C MET A 48 -6.53 1.18 -6.66
N ILE A 49 -7.63 1.84 -6.34
CA ILE A 49 -8.60 2.34 -7.31
C ILE A 49 -8.29 3.83 -7.48
N ILE A 50 -8.15 4.28 -8.72
CA ILE A 50 -7.88 5.68 -9.06
C ILE A 50 -8.94 6.12 -10.06
N ASP A 51 -9.55 7.27 -9.82
CA ASP A 51 -10.50 7.87 -10.76
C ASP A 51 -9.82 8.82 -11.76
N GLU A 52 -10.61 9.37 -12.68
CA GLU A 52 -10.11 10.30 -13.71
C GLU A 52 -9.64 11.65 -13.14
N LYS A 53 -10.04 11.99 -11.90
CA LYS A 53 -9.61 13.21 -11.20
C LYS A 53 -8.33 13.00 -10.41
N GLY A 54 -7.85 11.77 -10.30
CA GLY A 54 -6.69 11.38 -9.52
C GLY A 54 -7.00 11.16 -8.03
N ASP A 55 -8.28 11.15 -7.65
CA ASP A 55 -8.70 10.69 -6.34
C ASP A 55 -8.51 9.17 -6.27
N PHE A 56 -8.11 8.66 -5.09
CA PHE A 56 -7.81 7.24 -4.95
C PHE A 56 -8.25 6.66 -3.62
N GLU A 57 -8.55 5.37 -3.64
CA GLU A 57 -8.88 4.55 -2.49
C GLU A 57 -8.13 3.21 -2.51
N PHE A 58 -8.08 2.54 -1.37
CA PHE A 58 -7.43 1.25 -1.22
C PHE A 58 -8.43 0.16 -0.85
N ILE A 59 -8.27 -0.99 -1.50
CA ILE A 59 -8.89 -2.25 -1.08
C ILE A 59 -7.76 -3.17 -0.64
N SER A 60 -7.94 -3.86 0.47
CA SER A 60 -6.96 -4.81 0.99
C SER A 60 -7.67 -5.99 1.63
N GLU A 61 -7.61 -7.12 0.95
CA GLU A 61 -8.33 -8.33 1.32
C GLU A 61 -7.37 -9.39 1.84
N ARG A 62 -7.77 -10.04 2.92
CA ARG A 62 -7.11 -11.22 3.44
C ARG A 62 -8.04 -12.40 3.24
N ASN A 63 -7.55 -13.44 2.58
CA ASN A 63 -8.24 -14.72 2.57
C ASN A 63 -8.08 -15.32 3.97
N ALA A 64 -9.04 -15.05 4.86
CA ALA A 64 -9.14 -15.70 6.16
C ALA A 64 -10.02 -16.94 5.97
N GLU A 65 -9.39 -18.12 5.95
CA GLU A 65 -10.07 -19.39 6.25
C GLU A 65 -10.37 -19.49 7.76
#